data_AF-A0A069NI27-F1
#
_entry.id   AF-A0A069NI27-F1
#
_cell.length_a   1.000
_cell.length_b   1.000
_cell.length_c   1.000
_cell.angle_alpha   90.00
_cell.angle_beta   90.00
_cell.angle_gamma   90.00
#
_symmetry.space_group_name_H-M   'P 1'
#
loop_
_entity.id
_entity.type
_entity.pdbx_description
1 polymer ?
#
loop_
_entity_poly.entity_id
_entity_poly.type
_entity_poly.pdbx_seq_one_letter_code
_entity_poly.pdbx_strand_id
1 'polypeptide(L)'
;PHPKATVDQFKPKEGWPDLTERRFATVDDATLEVTYTKIESFSRNAPIVATTLSPGKAHIFRVIQLDKPKWTKSGEYWLPRMPNNGREWREGWAVLYSWNSNGGFVELAKIPSAGELFRLGIKVPPDWSGLRAWSGLVSSQFDKKLGRYWAGGETQLFIDFKHPHNTVLLDYVQALGAKRTGWTDVIVAALLKAVVTPMEQNETAAKTLRQGYLNRDSSPTSQRVAAEAENYTEEA
;
A
#
# COMPACT_ATOMS: atom_id res chain seq x y z
N PRO A 1 -1.77 -11.13 2.72
CA PRO A 1 -1.20 -9.87 3.28
C PRO A 1 0.24 -9.71 2.78
N HIS A 2 0.70 -8.47 2.56
CA HIS A 2 2.00 -8.12 1.97
C HIS A 2 2.86 -7.36 3.00
N PRO A 3 3.54 -8.05 3.92
CA PRO A 3 4.34 -7.40 4.96
C PRO A 3 5.45 -6.53 4.36
N LYS A 4 5.81 -5.45 5.08
CA LYS A 4 6.88 -4.52 4.71
C LYS A 4 8.23 -5.22 4.57
N ALA A 5 9.05 -4.77 3.62
CA ALA A 5 10.44 -5.16 3.49
C ALA A 5 11.30 -4.52 4.58
N THR A 6 12.39 -5.19 4.93
CA THR A 6 13.39 -4.69 5.88
C THR A 6 14.67 -4.27 5.15
N VAL A 7 15.55 -3.55 5.85
CA VAL A 7 16.85 -3.11 5.29
C VAL A 7 17.67 -4.31 4.79
N ASP A 8 17.68 -5.43 5.52
CA ASP A 8 18.43 -6.64 5.15
C ASP A 8 17.98 -7.26 3.80
N GLN A 9 16.77 -6.93 3.36
CA GLN A 9 16.21 -7.41 2.10
C GLN A 9 16.49 -6.48 0.93
N PHE A 10 16.97 -5.28 1.20
CA PHE A 10 17.39 -4.33 0.19
C PHE A 10 18.89 -4.51 -0.10
N LYS A 11 19.23 -4.62 -1.38
CA LYS A 11 20.61 -4.68 -1.85
C LYS A 11 20.88 -3.45 -2.70
N PRO A 12 21.66 -2.47 -2.21
CA PRO A 12 22.06 -1.33 -3.01
C PRO A 12 22.72 -1.77 -4.32
N LYS A 13 22.56 -0.95 -5.36
CA LYS A 13 23.19 -1.18 -6.67
C LYS A 13 23.86 0.11 -7.11
N GLU A 14 25.13 0.01 -7.48
CA GLU A 14 25.92 1.14 -7.97
C GLU A 14 25.21 1.84 -9.13
N GLY A 15 25.06 3.17 -9.02
CA GLY A 15 24.37 4.01 -9.99
C GLY A 15 22.85 4.10 -9.79
N TRP A 16 22.26 3.36 -8.85
CA TRP A 16 20.86 3.54 -8.44
C TRP A 16 20.81 4.33 -7.13
N PRO A 17 19.69 5.03 -6.85
CA PRO A 17 19.48 5.66 -5.55
C PRO A 17 19.62 4.62 -4.43
N ASP A 18 20.48 4.86 -3.46
CA ASP A 18 20.61 3.97 -2.31
C ASP A 18 19.49 4.29 -1.30
N LEU A 19 18.56 3.35 -1.11
CA LEU A 19 17.40 3.53 -0.23
C LEU A 19 17.75 3.46 1.26
N THR A 20 19.01 3.14 1.60
CA THR A 20 19.56 3.20 2.96
C THR A 20 20.17 4.55 3.31
N GLU A 21 20.17 5.51 2.37
CA GLU A 21 20.63 6.87 2.65
C GLU A 21 19.74 7.56 3.68
N ARG A 22 20.35 8.37 4.56
CA ARG A 22 19.65 9.11 5.62
C ARG A 22 18.51 10.00 5.13
N ARG A 23 18.57 10.49 3.89
CA ARG A 23 17.48 11.29 3.28
C ARG A 23 16.19 10.50 3.02
N PHE A 24 16.25 9.17 3.09
CA PHE A 24 15.10 8.26 2.98
C PHE A 24 14.69 7.67 4.33
N ALA A 25 15.47 7.93 5.37
CA ALA A 25 15.15 7.55 6.73
C ALA A 25 14.21 8.55 7.40
N THR A 26 13.31 8.05 8.23
CA THR A 26 12.56 8.81 9.22
C THR A 26 13.06 8.39 10.59
N VAL A 27 13.25 9.35 11.50
CA VAL A 27 13.62 9.07 12.88
C VAL A 27 12.41 9.38 13.74
N ASP A 28 11.98 8.42 14.56
CA ASP A 28 10.99 8.68 15.60
C ASP A 28 11.65 9.48 16.73
N ASP A 29 11.13 10.67 17.04
CA ASP A 29 11.74 11.57 18.02
C ASP A 29 11.67 11.02 19.47
N ALA A 30 10.71 10.12 19.75
CA ALA A 30 10.51 9.57 21.09
C ALA A 30 11.34 8.30 21.31
N THR A 31 11.42 7.42 20.31
CA THR A 31 12.12 6.13 20.42
C THR A 31 13.52 6.15 19.81
N LEU A 32 13.85 7.19 19.03
CA LEU A 32 15.05 7.29 18.19
C LEU A 32 15.16 6.16 17.15
N GLU A 33 14.05 5.48 16.87
CA GLU A 33 14.00 4.40 15.89
C GLU A 33 14.14 4.98 14.47
N VAL A 34 15.02 4.37 13.68
CA VAL A 34 15.28 4.78 12.30
C VAL A 34 14.51 3.87 11.36
N THR A 35 13.56 4.44 10.62
CA THR A 35 12.74 3.72 9.65
C THR A 35 13.08 4.13 8.22
N TYR A 36 13.46 3.18 7.38
CA TYR A 36 13.69 3.40 5.95
C TYR A 36 12.38 3.26 5.17
N THR A 37 11.56 4.31 5.22
CA THR A 37 10.19 4.30 4.70
C THR A 37 10.06 3.90 3.23
N LYS A 38 11.10 4.15 2.41
CA LYS A 38 11.12 3.75 0.99
C LYS A 38 11.28 2.25 0.84
N ILE A 39 12.15 1.63 1.64
CA ILE A 39 12.31 0.17 1.68
C ILE A 39 11.01 -0.46 2.21
N GLU A 40 10.45 0.08 3.30
CA GLU A 40 9.20 -0.42 3.88
C GLU A 40 7.98 -0.32 2.96
N SER A 41 8.00 0.59 1.97
CA SER A 41 6.94 0.69 0.97
C SER A 41 6.83 -0.54 0.08
N PHE A 42 7.92 -1.31 -0.03
CA PHE A 42 7.93 -2.59 -0.73
C PHE A 42 7.57 -3.73 0.21
N SER A 43 7.02 -4.80 -0.35
CA SER A 43 6.70 -6.02 0.39
C SER A 43 7.87 -6.99 0.37
N ARG A 44 8.15 -7.59 1.53
CA ARG A 44 9.12 -8.69 1.65
C ARG A 44 8.76 -9.97 0.91
N ASN A 45 7.55 -10.07 0.38
CA ASN A 45 7.09 -11.24 -0.38
C ASN A 45 7.75 -11.32 -1.77
N ALA A 46 8.46 -10.27 -2.21
CA ALA A 46 9.21 -10.25 -3.46
C ALA A 46 10.47 -9.39 -3.30
N PRO A 47 11.53 -9.64 -4.10
CA PRO A 47 12.73 -8.81 -4.07
C PRO A 47 12.45 -7.39 -4.58
N ILE A 48 13.21 -6.42 -4.05
CA ILE A 48 13.31 -5.08 -4.62
C ILE A 48 14.35 -5.14 -5.74
N VAL A 49 13.94 -4.90 -6.97
CA VAL A 49 14.76 -5.10 -8.17
C VAL A 49 15.12 -3.76 -8.80
N ALA A 50 16.41 -3.52 -9.00
CA ALA A 50 16.89 -2.39 -9.77
C ALA A 50 16.49 -2.57 -11.25
N THR A 51 15.73 -1.62 -11.79
CA THR A 51 15.30 -1.64 -13.18
C THR A 51 15.73 -0.37 -13.90
N THR A 52 15.97 -0.50 -15.21
CA THR A 52 16.17 0.63 -16.12
C THR A 52 15.07 0.58 -17.16
N LEU A 53 14.28 1.64 -17.23
CA LEU A 53 13.32 1.83 -18.30
C LEU A 53 14.06 2.50 -19.47
N SER A 54 14.29 1.72 -20.53
CA SER A 54 15.05 2.16 -21.70
C SER A 54 14.34 3.31 -22.46
N PRO A 55 15.10 4.13 -23.21
CA PRO A 55 14.53 5.10 -24.12
C PRO A 55 13.56 4.50 -25.12
N GLY A 56 12.57 5.30 -25.52
CA GLY A 56 11.50 4.88 -26.42
C GLY A 56 10.15 4.83 -25.73
N LYS A 57 9.25 3.99 -26.26
CA LYS A 57 7.88 3.86 -25.76
C LYS A 57 7.91 3.35 -24.31
N ALA A 58 7.30 4.12 -23.42
CA ALA A 58 7.09 3.77 -22.03
C ALA A 58 5.60 3.89 -21.71
N HIS A 59 5.12 3.21 -20.68
CA HIS A 59 3.77 3.43 -20.15
C HIS A 59 3.81 3.26 -18.66
N ILE A 60 4.22 4.31 -17.96
CA ILE A 60 4.14 4.35 -16.50
C ILE A 60 3.31 5.55 -16.07
N PHE A 61 2.64 5.39 -14.93
CA PHE A 61 1.61 6.31 -14.49
C PHE A 61 1.93 6.80 -13.08
N ARG A 62 1.58 8.04 -12.77
CA ARG A 62 1.58 8.54 -11.40
C ARG A 62 0.22 9.12 -11.08
N VAL A 63 -0.42 8.60 -10.04
CA VAL A 63 -1.67 9.16 -9.52
C VAL A 63 -1.35 10.38 -8.65
N ILE A 64 -2.05 11.48 -8.90
CA ILE A 64 -1.84 12.80 -8.29
C ILE A 64 -3.16 13.36 -7.75
N GLN A 65 -3.09 14.37 -6.88
CA GLN A 65 -4.25 15.08 -6.33
C GLN A 65 -4.43 16.41 -7.06
N LEU A 66 -5.31 16.48 -8.08
CA LEU A 66 -5.49 17.73 -8.85
C LEU A 66 -6.00 18.92 -8.01
N ASP A 67 -6.63 18.64 -6.88
CA ASP A 67 -7.33 19.57 -6.00
C ASP A 67 -6.48 20.15 -4.86
N LYS A 68 -5.21 19.72 -4.72
CA LYS A 68 -4.32 20.24 -3.67
C LYS A 68 -3.15 21.03 -4.26
N PRO A 69 -2.59 22.02 -3.55
CA PRO A 69 -1.51 22.85 -4.10
C PRO A 69 -0.11 22.20 -4.05
N LYS A 70 0.07 21.07 -3.34
CA LYS A 70 1.40 20.51 -3.01
C LYS A 70 1.82 19.25 -3.79
N TRP A 71 1.16 18.90 -4.89
CA TRP A 71 1.57 17.73 -5.67
C TRP A 71 2.65 18.09 -6.69
N THR A 72 3.56 17.15 -6.91
CA THR A 72 4.55 17.19 -7.99
C THR A 72 4.33 16.00 -8.92
N LYS A 73 4.49 16.25 -10.23
CA LYS A 73 4.45 15.19 -11.24
C LYS A 73 5.67 14.28 -11.12
N SER A 74 6.79 14.82 -10.63
CA SER A 74 8.04 14.08 -10.38
C SER A 74 8.12 13.45 -8.99
N GLY A 75 6.99 13.15 -8.35
CA GLY A 75 7.06 12.42 -7.09
C GLY A 75 7.44 10.96 -7.30
N GLU A 76 7.76 10.28 -6.20
CA GLU A 76 8.62 9.10 -6.27
C GLU A 76 7.93 7.81 -6.72
N TYR A 77 6.65 7.63 -6.37
CA TYR A 77 5.92 6.40 -6.66
C TYR A 77 5.17 6.47 -7.98
N TRP A 78 5.45 5.49 -8.85
CA TRP A 78 4.87 5.31 -10.18
C TRP A 78 4.37 3.87 -10.36
N LEU A 79 3.46 3.71 -11.31
CA LEU A 79 2.74 2.46 -11.57
C LEU A 79 3.13 1.94 -12.95
N PRO A 80 3.43 0.65 -13.10
CA PRO A 80 3.70 0.03 -14.39
C PRO A 80 2.45 -0.08 -15.27
N ARG A 81 1.26 0.08 -14.68
CA ARG A 81 -0.04 0.14 -15.37
C ARG A 81 -1.00 1.03 -14.59
N MET A 82 -2.01 1.53 -15.27
CA MET A 82 -3.10 2.25 -14.60
C MET A 82 -4.05 1.26 -13.91
N PRO A 83 -4.50 1.51 -12.67
CA PRO A 83 -5.59 0.76 -12.07
C PRO A 83 -6.89 0.97 -12.85
N ASN A 84 -7.75 -0.05 -12.90
CA ASN A 84 -9.04 0.01 -13.59
C ASN A 84 -10.03 0.94 -12.87
N ASN A 85 -9.91 1.08 -11.54
CA ASN A 85 -10.78 1.89 -10.72
C ASN A 85 -10.12 2.31 -9.39
N GLY A 86 -10.84 3.12 -8.60
CA GLY A 86 -10.34 3.64 -7.33
C GLY A 86 -10.21 2.57 -6.24
N ARG A 87 -11.02 1.51 -6.29
CA ARG A 87 -10.93 0.38 -5.35
C ARG A 87 -9.63 -0.39 -5.55
N GLU A 88 -9.34 -0.78 -6.80
CA GLU A 88 -8.11 -1.49 -7.14
C GLU A 88 -6.87 -0.69 -6.75
N TRP A 89 -6.89 0.62 -7.00
CA TRP A 89 -5.82 1.52 -6.57
C TRP A 89 -5.56 1.44 -5.05
N ARG A 90 -6.61 1.42 -4.23
CA ARG A 90 -6.45 1.35 -2.77
C ARG A 90 -6.08 -0.03 -2.27
N GLU A 91 -6.73 -1.05 -2.80
CA GLU A 91 -6.54 -2.42 -2.34
C GLU A 91 -5.21 -3.00 -2.82
N GLY A 92 -4.87 -2.81 -4.09
CA GLY A 92 -3.67 -3.36 -4.73
C GLY A 92 -2.40 -2.55 -4.48
N TRP A 93 -2.48 -1.22 -4.48
CA TRP A 93 -1.33 -0.33 -4.19
C TRP A 93 -1.35 0.26 -2.78
N ALA A 94 -2.21 -0.25 -1.90
CA ALA A 94 -2.26 0.10 -0.49
C ALA A 94 -2.29 1.62 -0.17
N VAL A 95 -2.90 2.44 -1.04
CA VAL A 95 -2.84 3.89 -0.89
C VAL A 95 -3.91 4.41 0.06
N LEU A 96 -3.45 5.00 1.17
CA LEU A 96 -4.31 5.61 2.16
C LEU A 96 -5.10 6.79 1.59
N TYR A 97 -6.32 6.99 2.08
CA TYR A 97 -7.14 8.12 1.66
C TYR A 97 -6.50 9.48 2.00
N SER A 98 -5.87 9.58 3.17
CA SER A 98 -5.14 10.78 3.58
C SER A 98 -4.03 11.16 2.60
N TRP A 99 -3.47 10.17 1.89
CA TRP A 99 -2.39 10.37 0.92
C TRP A 99 -2.91 10.77 -0.46
N ASN A 100 -4.00 10.16 -0.95
CA ASN A 100 -4.54 10.46 -2.28
C ASN A 100 -6.08 10.38 -2.35
N SER A 101 -6.71 11.45 -2.86
CA SER A 101 -8.16 11.61 -3.04
C SER A 101 -8.65 11.11 -4.41
N ASN A 102 -7.79 10.43 -5.19
CA ASN A 102 -8.05 9.89 -6.53
C ASN A 102 -8.21 10.96 -7.65
N GLY A 103 -7.64 12.16 -7.46
CA GLY A 103 -7.96 13.35 -8.26
C GLY A 103 -7.54 13.29 -9.74
N GLY A 104 -6.39 12.69 -10.07
CA GLY A 104 -5.88 12.65 -11.44
C GLY A 104 -4.66 11.77 -11.60
N PHE A 105 -4.10 11.74 -12.81
CA PHE A 105 -2.87 11.05 -13.10
C PHE A 105 -2.05 11.79 -14.17
N VAL A 106 -0.76 11.49 -14.21
CA VAL A 106 0.13 11.79 -15.33
C VAL A 106 0.65 10.48 -15.91
N GLU A 107 0.90 10.47 -17.21
CA GLU A 107 1.46 9.34 -17.93
C GLU A 107 2.80 9.75 -18.53
N LEU A 108 3.83 8.94 -18.24
CA LEU A 108 5.10 8.99 -18.95
C LEU A 108 5.03 7.98 -20.11
N ALA A 109 4.57 8.45 -21.26
CA ALA A 109 4.35 7.63 -22.46
C ALA A 109 5.64 7.36 -23.27
N LYS A 110 6.71 8.09 -22.96
CA LYS A 110 8.00 7.98 -23.64
C LYS A 110 9.12 8.37 -22.70
N ILE A 111 10.22 7.62 -22.76
CA ILE A 111 11.50 8.04 -22.18
C ILE A 111 12.35 8.60 -23.32
N PRO A 112 12.72 9.89 -23.28
CA PRO A 112 13.59 10.47 -24.29
C PRO A 112 14.94 9.74 -24.37
N SER A 113 15.50 9.63 -25.56
CA SER A 113 16.89 9.18 -25.75
C SER A 113 17.90 10.24 -25.27
N ALA A 114 19.13 9.82 -25.01
CA ALA A 114 20.22 10.75 -24.66
C ALA A 114 20.41 11.83 -25.73
N GLY A 115 20.30 11.49 -27.02
CA GLY A 115 20.39 12.45 -28.12
C GLY A 115 19.23 13.44 -28.16
N GLU A 116 18.02 13.04 -27.76
CA GLU A 116 16.88 13.96 -27.63
C GLU A 116 17.08 14.93 -26.46
N LEU A 117 17.55 14.44 -25.31
CA LEU A 117 17.87 15.29 -24.16
C LEU A 117 19.01 16.27 -24.48
N PHE A 118 20.05 15.80 -25.19
CA PHE A 118 21.16 16.65 -25.63
C PHE A 118 20.70 17.79 -26.55
N ARG A 119 19.79 17.52 -27.49
CA ARG A 119 19.20 18.57 -28.36
C ARG A 119 18.39 19.61 -27.59
N LEU A 120 17.91 19.28 -26.38
CA LEU A 120 17.24 20.21 -25.48
C LEU A 120 18.23 20.96 -24.55
N GLY A 121 19.54 20.78 -24.74
CA GLY A 121 20.57 21.40 -23.91
C GLY A 121 20.74 20.74 -22.53
N ILE A 122 20.15 19.55 -22.32
CA ILE A 122 20.23 18.82 -21.05
C ILE A 122 21.54 18.03 -21.02
N LYS A 123 22.35 18.23 -19.99
CA LYS A 123 23.57 17.44 -19.76
C LYS A 123 23.21 16.05 -19.27
N VAL A 124 23.51 15.03 -20.07
CA VAL A 124 23.23 13.62 -19.78
C VAL A 124 24.49 12.91 -19.24
N PRO A 125 24.41 12.12 -18.15
CA PRO A 125 25.53 11.30 -17.69
C PRO A 125 26.05 10.35 -18.78
N PRO A 126 27.38 10.10 -18.88
CA PRO A 126 27.94 9.25 -19.93
C PRO A 126 27.40 7.81 -19.95
N ASP A 127 27.05 7.28 -18.77
CA ASP A 127 26.51 5.93 -18.57
C ASP A 127 24.97 5.89 -18.54
N TRP A 128 24.32 6.96 -18.98
CA TRP A 128 22.86 7.04 -18.98
C TRP A 128 22.26 6.17 -20.08
N SER A 129 21.45 5.19 -19.66
CA SER A 129 20.80 4.23 -20.55
C SER A 129 19.28 4.18 -20.38
N GLY A 130 18.70 5.13 -19.64
CA GLY A 130 17.27 5.19 -19.34
C GLY A 130 16.97 5.67 -17.93
N LEU A 131 15.68 5.66 -17.60
CA LEU A 131 15.17 6.05 -16.28
C LEU A 131 15.42 4.92 -15.28
N ARG A 132 16.19 5.18 -14.22
CA ARG A 132 16.51 4.19 -13.18
C ARG A 132 15.42 4.19 -12.11
N ALA A 133 14.93 3.00 -11.77
CA ALA A 133 13.91 2.82 -10.75
C ALA A 133 14.19 1.58 -9.89
N TRP A 134 13.55 1.52 -8.73
CA TRP A 134 13.39 0.30 -7.94
C TRP A 134 11.99 -0.25 -8.15
N SER A 135 11.89 -1.51 -8.55
CA SER A 135 10.62 -2.21 -8.77
C SER A 135 10.39 -3.26 -7.70
N GLY A 136 9.15 -3.43 -7.26
CA GLY A 136 8.79 -4.46 -6.30
C GLY A 136 7.30 -4.42 -5.97
N LEU A 137 6.84 -5.40 -5.19
CA LEU A 137 5.46 -5.43 -4.72
C LEU A 137 5.24 -4.36 -3.64
N VAL A 138 4.06 -3.78 -3.59
CA VAL A 138 3.66 -2.81 -2.56
C VAL A 138 3.36 -3.53 -1.25
N SER A 139 3.81 -2.97 -0.11
CA SER A 139 3.45 -3.48 1.21
C SER A 139 2.05 -3.06 1.67
N SER A 140 1.45 -3.86 2.53
CA SER A 140 0.18 -3.55 3.18
C SER A 140 0.28 -2.28 4.03
N GLN A 141 -0.79 -1.50 4.04
CA GLN A 141 -0.90 -0.27 4.84
C GLN A 141 -2.10 -0.34 5.76
N PHE A 142 -1.92 0.07 7.02
CA PHE A 142 -3.03 0.20 7.96
C PHE A 142 -3.64 1.60 7.90
N ASP A 143 -4.92 1.68 7.58
CA ASP A 143 -5.67 2.93 7.62
C ASP A 143 -6.29 3.10 9.01
N LYS A 144 -5.61 3.85 9.88
CA LYS A 144 -6.10 4.13 11.24
C LYS A 144 -7.48 4.77 11.26
N LYS A 145 -7.83 5.58 10.23
CA LYS A 145 -9.12 6.27 10.17
C LYS A 145 -10.26 5.32 9.84
N LEU A 146 -9.99 4.30 9.03
CA LEU A 146 -10.97 3.29 8.63
C LEU A 146 -10.89 2.00 9.47
N GLY A 147 -9.89 1.87 10.36
CA GLY A 147 -9.70 0.70 11.20
C GLY A 147 -9.40 -0.59 10.41
N ARG A 148 -8.82 -0.50 9.21
CA ARG A 148 -8.59 -1.67 8.33
C ARG A 148 -7.25 -1.64 7.61
N TYR A 149 -6.81 -2.82 7.17
CA TYR A 149 -5.67 -2.97 6.29
C TYR A 149 -6.06 -2.88 4.82
N TRP A 150 -5.22 -2.21 4.05
CA TRP A 150 -5.14 -2.35 2.61
C TRP A 150 -4.09 -3.39 2.26
N ALA A 151 -4.45 -4.36 1.42
CA ALA A 151 -3.64 -5.55 1.20
C ALA A 151 -2.29 -5.22 0.56
N GLY A 152 -2.24 -4.29 -0.39
CA GLY A 152 -1.05 -4.11 -1.24
C GLY A 152 -0.90 -5.29 -2.20
N GLY A 153 0.32 -5.50 -2.68
CA GLY A 153 0.67 -6.65 -3.51
C GLY A 153 0.73 -6.41 -5.00
N GLU A 154 0.35 -5.22 -5.48
CA GLU A 154 0.65 -4.82 -6.87
C GLU A 154 2.09 -4.37 -7.02
N THR A 155 2.58 -4.32 -8.26
CA THR A 155 3.92 -3.82 -8.55
C THR A 155 3.95 -2.30 -8.55
N GLN A 156 4.92 -1.70 -7.87
CA GLN A 156 5.23 -0.28 -7.91
C GLN A 156 6.65 -0.02 -8.42
N LEU A 157 6.88 1.19 -8.89
CA LEU A 157 8.18 1.74 -9.22
C LEU A 157 8.47 2.91 -8.26
N PHE A 158 9.62 2.88 -7.61
CA PHE A 158 10.20 4.04 -6.92
C PHE A 158 11.24 4.68 -7.84
N ILE A 159 11.03 5.96 -8.15
CA ILE A 159 11.90 6.78 -9.00
C ILE A 159 12.29 8.02 -8.21
N ASP A 160 13.58 8.16 -7.90
CA ASP A 160 14.11 9.38 -7.32
C ASP A 160 14.57 10.32 -8.43
N PHE A 161 13.76 11.33 -8.76
CA PHE A 161 14.11 12.37 -9.74
C PHE A 161 15.18 13.36 -9.26
N LYS A 162 15.62 13.29 -7.99
CA LYS A 162 16.76 14.07 -7.50
C LYS A 162 18.10 13.35 -7.73
N HIS A 163 18.07 12.06 -8.07
CA HIS A 163 19.27 11.30 -8.37
C HIS A 163 19.91 11.81 -9.69
N PRO A 164 21.25 11.92 -9.79
CA PRO A 164 21.92 12.45 -10.98
C PRO A 164 21.53 11.77 -12.31
N HIS A 165 21.26 10.46 -12.29
CA HIS A 165 20.80 9.73 -13.49
C HIS A 165 19.34 9.98 -13.88
N ASN A 166 18.52 10.49 -12.97
CA ASN A 166 17.09 10.71 -13.23
C ASN A 166 16.72 12.19 -13.34
N THR A 167 17.54 13.09 -12.76
CA THR A 167 17.31 14.55 -12.78
C THR A 167 17.22 15.12 -14.20
N VAL A 168 17.85 14.46 -15.18
CA VAL A 168 17.76 14.80 -16.60
C VAL A 168 16.34 14.73 -17.16
N LEU A 169 15.42 14.01 -16.50
CA LEU A 169 14.01 13.93 -16.87
C LEU A 169 13.10 14.77 -15.97
N LEU A 170 13.63 15.51 -14.99
CA LEU A 170 12.82 16.23 -14.00
C LEU A 170 11.86 17.22 -14.66
N ASP A 171 12.38 18.14 -15.48
CA ASP A 171 11.58 19.16 -16.16
C ASP A 171 10.62 18.54 -17.18
N TYR A 172 11.07 17.50 -17.89
CA TYR A 172 10.24 16.74 -18.82
C TYR A 172 9.01 16.14 -18.12
N VAL A 173 9.20 15.53 -16.95
CA VAL A 173 8.13 14.95 -16.15
C VAL A 173 7.22 16.03 -15.55
N GLN A 174 7.77 17.17 -15.14
CA GLN A 174 6.99 18.32 -14.66
C GLN A 174 6.15 18.99 -15.76
N ALA A 175 6.55 18.87 -17.03
CA ALA A 175 5.79 19.36 -18.16
C ALA A 175 4.62 18.44 -18.57
N LEU A 176 4.54 17.20 -18.07
CA LEU A 176 3.51 16.24 -18.49
C LEU A 176 2.08 16.74 -18.25
N GLY A 177 1.18 16.47 -19.19
CA GLY A 177 -0.24 16.77 -19.04
C GLY A 177 -0.90 15.90 -17.98
N ALA A 178 -1.62 16.53 -17.05
CA ALA A 178 -2.43 15.82 -16.06
C ALA A 178 -3.83 15.51 -16.62
N LYS A 179 -4.32 14.31 -16.35
CA LYS A 179 -5.65 13.83 -16.74
C LYS A 179 -6.45 13.44 -15.50
N ARG A 180 -7.78 13.49 -15.57
CA ARG A 180 -8.64 12.95 -14.51
C ARG A 180 -8.69 11.43 -14.59
N THR A 181 -8.73 10.77 -13.44
CA THR A 181 -8.89 9.31 -13.35
C THR A 181 -10.30 8.85 -13.71
N GLY A 182 -11.31 9.66 -13.38
CA GLY A 182 -12.72 9.29 -13.53
C GLY A 182 -13.21 8.26 -12.50
N TRP A 183 -12.41 7.92 -11.48
CA TRP A 183 -12.78 6.92 -10.47
C TRP A 183 -13.82 7.48 -9.49
N THR A 184 -15.01 6.88 -9.48
CA THR A 184 -16.14 7.27 -8.62
C THR A 184 -16.54 6.20 -7.61
N ASP A 185 -15.99 5.00 -7.72
CA ASP A 185 -16.35 3.79 -6.98
C ASP A 185 -15.90 3.80 -5.51
N VAL A 186 -14.99 4.71 -5.15
CA VAL A 186 -14.55 4.91 -3.77
C VAL A 186 -15.00 6.27 -3.25
N ILE A 187 -16.20 6.30 -2.66
CA ILE A 187 -16.73 7.45 -1.93
C ILE A 187 -16.40 7.29 -0.45
N VAL A 188 -15.41 8.04 0.03
CA VAL A 188 -14.93 7.90 1.41
C VAL A 188 -15.94 8.35 2.46
N ALA A 189 -16.82 9.29 2.14
CA ALA A 189 -17.94 9.65 3.02
C ALA A 189 -18.87 8.44 3.26
N ALA A 190 -19.16 7.65 2.23
CA ALA A 190 -19.97 6.44 2.34
C ALA A 190 -19.24 5.34 3.13
N LEU A 191 -17.93 5.17 2.91
CA LEU A 191 -17.11 4.22 3.67
C LEU A 191 -17.00 4.60 5.15
N LEU A 192 -16.81 5.88 5.48
CA LEU A 192 -16.78 6.37 6.86
C LEU A 192 -18.13 6.21 7.54
N LYS A 193 -19.23 6.56 6.83
CA LYS A 193 -20.59 6.34 7.35
C LYS A 193 -20.83 4.87 7.66
N ALA A 194 -20.43 3.96 6.76
CA ALA A 194 -20.56 2.52 6.96
C ALA A 194 -19.69 1.94 8.09
N VAL A 195 -18.60 2.61 8.51
CA VAL A 195 -17.81 2.22 9.70
C VAL A 195 -18.44 2.76 10.98
N VAL A 196 -19.07 3.93 10.93
CA VAL A 196 -19.74 4.56 12.09
C VAL A 196 -21.10 3.91 12.39
N THR A 197 -21.88 3.52 11.36
CA THR A 197 -23.22 2.92 11.56
C THR A 197 -23.20 1.63 12.40
N PRO A 198 -22.22 0.70 12.26
CA PRO A 198 -22.08 -0.45 13.16
C PRO A 198 -21.66 -0.10 14.60
N MET A 199 -21.00 1.04 14.83
CA MET A 199 -20.64 1.51 16.18
C MET A 199 -21.85 2.12 16.89
N GLU A 200 -22.60 3.00 16.22
CA GLU A 200 -23.80 3.63 16.81
C GLU A 200 -24.91 2.60 17.12
N GLN A 201 -25.08 1.59 16.26
CA GLN A 201 -26.02 0.49 16.53
C GLN A 201 -25.56 -0.43 17.67
N ASN A 202 -24.26 -0.53 17.97
CA ASN A 202 -23.75 -1.27 19.13
C ASN A 202 -23.75 -0.45 20.43
N GLU A 203 -23.69 0.88 20.35
CA GLU A 203 -23.73 1.78 21.51
C GLU A 203 -25.16 2.05 21.99
N THR A 204 -26.15 1.98 21.10
CA THR A 204 -27.59 2.10 21.46
C THR A 204 -28.34 0.79 21.50
N ALA A 205 -27.79 -0.32 20.97
CA ALA A 205 -28.32 -1.64 21.27
C ALA A 205 -28.14 -1.90 22.76
N ALA A 206 -29.25 -2.06 23.48
CA ALA A 206 -29.25 -2.69 24.78
C ALA A 206 -28.36 -3.92 24.69
N LYS A 207 -27.35 -4.02 25.58
CA LYS A 207 -26.46 -5.18 25.71
C LYS A 207 -27.32 -6.42 25.85
N THR A 208 -27.71 -7.00 24.72
CA THR A 208 -28.39 -8.28 24.67
C THR A 208 -27.27 -9.26 24.87
N LEU A 209 -27.05 -9.63 26.13
CA LEU A 209 -26.28 -10.80 26.50
C LEU A 209 -26.62 -11.88 25.49
N ARG A 210 -25.61 -12.37 24.76
CA ARG A 210 -25.79 -13.53 23.89
C ARG A 210 -26.43 -14.62 24.76
N GLN A 211 -27.69 -14.91 24.47
CA GLN A 211 -28.52 -15.94 25.07
C GLN A 211 -28.05 -17.34 24.61
N GLY A 212 -26.73 -17.53 24.54
CA GLY A 212 -26.04 -18.76 24.17
C GLY A 212 -25.12 -19.28 25.27
N TYR A 213 -25.13 -18.66 26.46
CA TYR A 213 -24.39 -19.12 27.65
C TYR A 213 -25.29 -19.35 28.88
N LEU A 214 -26.60 -19.58 28.68
CA LEU A 214 -27.52 -20.00 29.75
C LEU A 214 -28.34 -21.26 29.42
N ASN A 215 -28.06 -21.94 28.30
CA ASN A 215 -28.54 -23.32 28.09
C ASN A 215 -27.36 -24.28 28.17
N ARG A 216 -26.85 -24.46 29.39
CA ARG A 216 -26.05 -25.62 29.75
C ARG A 216 -26.58 -26.19 31.05
N ASP A 217 -27.89 -26.43 31.08
CA ASP A 217 -28.48 -27.34 32.04
C ASP A 217 -28.56 -28.74 31.43
N SER A 218 -28.06 -29.68 32.24
CA SER A 218 -28.36 -31.11 32.29
C SER A 218 -28.14 -31.96 31.03
N SER A 219 -26.91 -32.46 30.87
CA SER A 219 -26.70 -33.78 30.26
C SER A 219 -27.52 -34.84 31.02
N PRO A 220 -28.36 -35.65 30.36
CA PRO A 220 -29.01 -36.80 31.00
C PRO A 220 -28.02 -37.96 31.04
N THR A 221 -27.10 -37.95 32.02
CA THR A 221 -26.22 -39.11 32.26
C THR A 221 -25.93 -39.36 33.75
N SER A 222 -26.63 -38.69 34.67
CA SER A 222 -26.42 -38.87 36.12
C SER A 222 -27.67 -39.23 36.92
N GLN A 223 -28.70 -39.81 36.28
CA GLN A 223 -29.84 -40.43 36.97
C GLN A 223 -30.05 -41.88 36.51
N ARG A 224 -28.98 -42.68 36.54
CA ARG A 224 -29.08 -44.14 36.42
C ARG A 224 -28.22 -44.91 37.42
N VAL A 225 -27.85 -44.28 38.53
CA VAL A 225 -27.18 -44.95 39.65
C VAL A 225 -27.78 -44.42 40.97
N ALA A 226 -29.09 -44.63 41.16
CA ALA A 226 -29.76 -44.45 42.45
C ALA A 226 -31.14 -45.15 42.53
N ALA A 227 -31.44 -46.10 41.63
CA ALA A 227 -32.72 -46.83 41.62
C ALA A 227 -32.59 -48.32 41.24
N GLU A 228 -31.39 -48.91 41.39
CA GLU A 228 -31.15 -50.36 41.22
C GLU A 228 -30.28 -50.91 42.36
N ALA A 229 -30.50 -50.44 43.59
CA ALA A 229 -29.88 -50.99 44.81
C ALA A 229 -30.88 -51.35 45.94
N GLU A 230 -32.17 -51.41 45.63
CA GLU A 230 -33.21 -51.93 46.53
C GLU A 230 -34.14 -52.86 45.75
N ASN A 231 -33.64 -54.03 45.38
CA ASN A 231 -34.43 -55.25 45.15
C ASN A 231 -33.49 -56.41 44.83
N TYR A 232 -32.75 -56.90 45.83
CA TYR A 232 -32.22 -58.28 45.86
C TYR A 232 -31.89 -58.65 47.32
N THR A 233 -32.93 -58.87 48.11
CA THR A 233 -32.94 -59.82 49.22
C THR A 233 -34.36 -60.35 49.34
N GLU A 234 -34.61 -61.53 48.75
CA GLU A 234 -35.42 -62.64 49.26
C GLU A 234 -35.87 -63.52 48.09
N GLU A 235 -35.07 -64.55 47.80
CA GLU A 235 -35.54 -65.93 47.55
C GLU A 235 -34.32 -66.83 47.24
N ALA A 236 -33.83 -67.52 48.28
CA ALA A 236 -33.28 -68.89 48.32
C ALA A 236 -32.55 -69.12 49.66
#